data_AF-A0A9D1JLL7-F1
#
_entry.id   AF-A0A9D1JLL7-F1
#
_cell.length_a   1.000
_cell.length_b   1.000
_cell.length_c   1.000
_cell.angle_alpha   90.00
_cell.angle_beta   90.00
_cell.angle_gamma   90.00
#
_symmetry.space_group_name_H-M   'P 1'
#
loop_
_entity.id
_entity.type
_entity.pdbx_description
1 polymer ?
#
loop_
_entity_poly.entity_id
_entity_poly.type
_entity_poly.pdbx_seq_one_letter_code
_entity_poly.pdbx_strand_id
1 'polypeptide(L)'
;MKLDNLTTMRMEGEITKEEYLDYKVKVTANIETTQKRIDKLQQEDLTTQGNSENQFSKEELGGMLRIELDFTQPIVKRGIIDAFVRKIVAHSALEFDWYLNLVPHVADSGFKEVTSFTIEYESAHSYREMRGEILRKYQYKNIVVHIYA
;
A
#
# COMPACT_ATOMS: atom_id res chain seq x y z
N MET A 1 22.94 25.10 -7.81
CA MET A 1 24.09 24.19 -7.65
C MET A 1 25.02 24.12 -8.88
N LYS A 2 24.61 23.72 -10.09
CA LYS A 2 25.54 23.68 -11.26
C LYS A 2 25.97 25.06 -11.78
N LEU A 3 25.06 26.04 -11.79
CA LEU A 3 25.36 27.41 -12.24
C LEU A 3 26.24 28.17 -11.23
N ASP A 4 26.00 27.95 -9.94
CA ASP A 4 26.82 28.51 -8.86
C ASP A 4 28.26 27.99 -8.96
N ASN A 5 28.44 26.70 -9.23
CA ASN A 5 29.75 26.09 -9.42
C ASN A 5 30.50 26.67 -10.65
N LEU A 6 29.81 26.87 -11.78
CA LEU A 6 30.40 27.53 -12.96
C LEU A 6 30.79 28.98 -12.69
N THR A 7 30.05 29.66 -11.82
CA THR A 7 30.35 31.04 -11.42
C THR A 7 31.59 31.08 -10.54
N THR A 8 31.75 30.12 -9.62
CA THR A 8 32.94 29.94 -8.79
C THR A 8 34.18 29.62 -9.64
N MET A 9 34.12 28.64 -10.55
CA MET A 9 35.24 28.27 -11.43
C MET A 9 35.69 29.44 -12.33
N ARG A 10 34.77 30.32 -12.73
CA ARG A 10 35.11 31.56 -13.45
C ARG A 10 35.79 32.58 -12.54
N MET A 11 35.29 32.77 -11.31
CA MET A 11 35.89 33.70 -10.35
C MET A 11 37.30 33.26 -9.93
N GLU A 12 37.54 31.96 -9.88
CA GLU A 12 38.85 31.34 -9.58
C GLU A 12 39.78 31.26 -10.81
N GLY A 13 39.28 31.63 -12.00
CA GLY A 13 40.06 31.70 -13.23
C GLY A 13 40.34 30.34 -13.89
N GLU A 14 39.69 29.28 -13.43
CA GLU A 14 39.84 27.91 -13.96
C GLU A 14 39.25 27.75 -15.37
N ILE A 15 38.33 28.65 -15.76
CA ILE A 15 37.67 28.65 -17.07
C ILE A 15 37.69 30.04 -17.70
N THR A 16 37.85 30.08 -19.02
CA THR A 16 37.83 31.33 -19.79
C THR A 16 36.42 31.91 -19.91
N LYS A 17 36.31 33.19 -20.28
CA LYS A 17 35.03 33.87 -20.49
C LYS A 17 34.18 33.19 -21.57
N GLU A 18 34.83 32.64 -22.58
CA GLU A 18 34.22 31.95 -23.72
C GLU A 18 33.68 30.58 -23.31
N GLU A 19 34.45 29.79 -22.55
CA GLU A 19 34.00 28.51 -22.00
C GLU A 19 32.83 28.69 -21.03
N TYR A 20 32.87 29.71 -20.17
CA TYR A 20 31.74 30.02 -19.28
C TYR A 20 30.45 30.32 -20.06
N LEU A 21 30.54 31.05 -21.18
CA LEU A 21 29.39 31.36 -22.02
C LEU A 21 28.83 30.10 -22.68
N ASP A 22 29.69 29.24 -23.22
CA ASP A 22 29.27 27.96 -23.82
C ASP A 22 28.60 27.03 -22.80
N TYR A 23 29.19 26.87 -21.62
CA TYR A 23 28.61 26.05 -20.55
C TYR A 23 27.30 26.63 -20.00
N LYS A 24 27.22 27.96 -19.86
CA LYS A 24 25.98 28.62 -19.43
C LYS A 24 24.86 28.35 -20.43
N VAL A 25 25.13 28.49 -21.72
CA VAL A 25 24.16 28.21 -22.80
C VAL A 25 23.70 26.76 -22.79
N LYS A 26 24.62 25.80 -22.61
CA LYS A 26 24.28 24.37 -22.49
C LYS A 26 23.43 24.07 -21.26
N VAL A 27 23.75 24.66 -20.11
CA VAL A 27 22.99 24.47 -18.87
C VAL A 27 21.59 25.06 -18.99
N THR A 28 21.45 26.26 -19.56
CA THR A 28 20.13 26.87 -19.79
C THR A 28 19.31 26.10 -20.81
N ALA A 29 19.91 25.62 -21.90
CA ALA A 29 19.23 24.77 -22.88
C ALA A 29 18.73 23.46 -22.26
N ASN A 30 19.52 22.84 -21.38
CA ASN A 30 19.13 21.63 -20.65
C ASN A 30 17.99 21.91 -19.66
N ILE A 31 18.01 23.06 -18.98
CA ILE A 31 16.90 23.49 -18.10
C ILE A 31 15.63 23.65 -18.92
N GLU A 32 15.68 24.37 -20.05
CA GLU A 32 14.51 24.56 -20.92
C GLU A 32 13.98 23.24 -21.49
N THR A 33 14.88 22.33 -21.88
CA THR A 33 14.49 21.00 -22.39
C THR A 33 13.84 20.15 -21.30
N THR A 34 14.38 20.21 -20.07
CA THR A 34 13.82 19.50 -18.91
C THR A 34 12.49 20.11 -18.51
N GLN A 35 12.35 21.44 -18.52
CA GLN A 35 11.09 22.12 -18.22
C GLN A 35 10.02 21.76 -19.26
N LYS A 36 10.34 21.80 -20.55
CA LYS A 36 9.43 21.34 -21.62
C LYS A 36 9.02 19.88 -21.45
N ARG A 37 9.92 19.02 -20.93
CA ARG A 37 9.60 17.62 -20.62
C ARG A 37 8.69 17.50 -19.41
N ILE A 38 8.89 18.31 -18.37
CA ILE A 38 8.00 18.40 -17.21
C ILE A 38 6.62 18.89 -17.64
N ASP A 39 6.55 19.97 -18.42
CA ASP A 39 5.28 20.54 -18.90
C ASP A 39 4.54 19.56 -19.81
N LYS A 40 5.27 18.82 -20.66
CA LYS A 40 4.71 17.74 -21.47
C LYS A 40 4.20 16.58 -20.62
N LEU A 41 4.93 16.16 -19.60
CA LEU A 41 4.49 15.12 -18.66
C LEU A 41 3.28 15.58 -17.84
N GLN A 42 3.20 16.87 -17.47
CA GLN A 42 2.04 17.45 -16.79
C GLN A 42 0.82 17.57 -17.71
N GLN A 43 1.01 17.91 -18.98
CA GLN A 43 -0.07 17.88 -19.98
C GLN A 43 -0.51 16.44 -20.28
N GLU A 44 0.43 15.49 -20.37
CA GLU A 44 0.14 14.06 -20.47
C GLU A 44 -0.62 13.59 -19.23
N ASP A 45 -0.24 13.99 -18.01
CA ASP A 45 -0.99 13.74 -16.77
C ASP A 45 -2.36 14.41 -16.78
N LEU A 46 -2.55 15.59 -17.37
CA LEU A 46 -3.89 16.20 -17.52
C LEU A 46 -4.76 15.44 -18.54
N THR A 47 -4.17 14.88 -19.59
CA THR A 47 -4.87 14.00 -20.54
C THR A 47 -5.08 12.58 -20.01
N THR A 48 -4.23 12.12 -19.08
CA THR A 48 -4.30 10.79 -18.45
C THR A 48 -5.10 10.82 -17.14
N GLN A 49 -5.25 11.98 -16.50
CA GLN A 49 -6.29 12.25 -15.49
C GLN A 49 -7.67 12.34 -16.13
N GLY A 50 -7.74 12.53 -17.45
CA GLY A 50 -8.91 12.23 -18.27
C GLY A 50 -9.25 10.74 -18.38
N ASN A 51 -8.30 9.83 -18.07
CA ASN A 51 -8.58 8.42 -17.78
C ASN A 51 -8.76 8.24 -16.26
N SER A 52 -9.75 8.97 -15.73
CA SER A 52 -10.47 8.58 -14.52
C SER A 52 -11.40 7.37 -14.79
N GLU A 53 -11.14 6.54 -15.81
CA GLU A 53 -11.92 5.32 -16.12
C GLU A 53 -11.54 4.12 -15.26
N ASN A 54 -10.50 4.21 -14.41
CA ASN A 54 -10.23 3.20 -13.38
C ASN A 54 -10.32 3.77 -11.95
N GLN A 55 -11.00 4.91 -11.77
CA GLN A 55 -11.62 5.18 -10.48
C GLN A 55 -12.89 4.34 -10.44
N PHE A 56 -12.75 3.09 -10.01
CA PHE A 56 -13.90 2.28 -9.67
C PHE A 56 -14.85 3.14 -8.83
N SER A 57 -16.07 3.35 -9.32
CA SER A 57 -17.12 3.98 -8.52
C SER A 57 -17.27 3.20 -7.21
N LYS A 58 -17.80 3.83 -6.15
CA LYS A 58 -17.97 3.15 -4.85
C LYS A 58 -18.79 1.86 -5.01
N GLU A 59 -19.70 1.86 -5.98
CA GLU A 59 -20.55 0.74 -6.37
C GLU A 59 -19.75 -0.35 -7.13
N GLU A 60 -18.84 0.03 -8.03
CA GLU A 60 -17.94 -0.91 -8.72
C GLU A 60 -16.85 -1.47 -7.80
N LEU A 61 -16.27 -0.66 -6.91
CA LEU A 61 -15.41 -1.12 -5.81
C LEU A 61 -16.19 -2.06 -4.90
N GLY A 62 -17.42 -1.69 -4.53
CA GLY A 62 -18.29 -2.52 -3.72
C GLY A 62 -18.60 -3.86 -4.41
N GLY A 63 -18.83 -3.84 -5.73
CA GLY A 63 -19.06 -5.03 -6.55
C GLY A 63 -17.81 -5.92 -6.64
N MET A 64 -16.65 -5.33 -6.94
CA MET A 64 -15.37 -6.03 -6.99
C MET A 64 -14.98 -6.59 -5.63
N LEU A 65 -15.14 -5.82 -4.54
CA LEU A 65 -14.92 -6.28 -3.18
C LEU A 65 -15.89 -7.40 -2.81
N ARG A 66 -17.16 -7.38 -3.24
CA ARG A 66 -18.09 -8.50 -2.99
C ARG A 66 -17.69 -9.78 -3.71
N ILE A 67 -17.16 -9.67 -4.93
CA ILE A 67 -16.67 -10.81 -5.71
C ILE A 67 -15.37 -11.35 -5.10
N GLU A 68 -14.48 -10.45 -4.68
CA GLU A 68 -13.16 -10.81 -4.17
C GLU A 68 -13.20 -11.25 -2.68
N LEU A 69 -14.16 -10.73 -1.92
CA LEU A 69 -14.49 -11.10 -0.53
C LEU A 69 -15.63 -12.12 -0.48
N ASP A 70 -15.81 -12.93 -1.53
CA ASP A 70 -16.71 -14.07 -1.48
C ASP A 70 -16.08 -15.17 -0.61
N PHE A 71 -16.38 -15.14 0.69
CA PHE A 71 -15.93 -16.12 1.67
C PHE A 71 -16.83 -17.36 1.75
N THR A 72 -17.69 -17.59 0.76
CA THR A 72 -18.49 -18.83 0.71
C THR A 72 -17.63 -20.07 0.50
N GLN A 73 -16.44 -19.92 -0.11
CA GLN A 73 -15.44 -20.97 -0.21
C GLN A 73 -14.39 -20.84 0.91
N PRO A 74 -13.85 -21.97 1.42
CA PRO A 74 -12.91 -21.97 2.54
C PRO A 74 -11.51 -21.44 2.20
N ILE A 75 -11.27 -21.05 0.94
CA ILE A 75 -9.97 -20.63 0.42
C ILE A 75 -9.98 -19.11 0.24
N VAL A 76 -9.46 -18.40 1.23
CA VAL A 76 -9.18 -16.96 1.10
C VAL A 76 -7.92 -16.79 0.25
N LYS A 77 -7.98 -15.92 -0.77
CA LYS A 77 -6.80 -15.57 -1.57
C LYS A 77 -5.76 -14.91 -0.67
N ARG A 78 -4.53 -15.43 -0.67
CA ARG A 78 -3.43 -14.95 0.20
C ARG A 78 -3.18 -13.45 0.11
N GLY A 79 -3.27 -12.88 -1.09
CA GLY A 79 -3.07 -11.43 -1.31
C GLY A 79 -4.07 -10.54 -0.58
N ILE A 80 -5.28 -11.03 -0.27
CA ILE A 80 -6.27 -10.30 0.54
C ILE A 80 -5.78 -10.22 1.99
N ILE A 81 -5.31 -11.34 2.54
CA ILE A 81 -4.79 -11.38 3.91
C ILE A 81 -3.59 -10.45 4.04
N ASP A 82 -2.64 -10.47 3.09
CA ASP A 82 -1.46 -9.59 3.13
C ASP A 82 -1.80 -8.10 2.99
N ALA A 83 -2.89 -7.78 2.28
CA ALA A 83 -3.35 -6.40 2.13
C ALA A 83 -4.02 -5.86 3.41
N PHE A 84 -4.83 -6.68 4.06
CA PHE A 84 -5.65 -6.26 5.21
C PHE A 84 -5.02 -6.55 6.56
N VAL A 85 -4.20 -7.59 6.70
CA VAL A 85 -3.61 -8.02 7.97
C VAL A 85 -2.16 -7.56 8.03
N ARG A 86 -1.84 -6.70 8.99
CA ARG A 86 -0.46 -6.25 9.23
C ARG A 86 0.35 -7.26 10.02
N LYS A 87 -0.22 -7.77 11.11
CA LYS A 87 0.41 -8.77 11.97
C LYS A 87 -0.62 -9.54 12.77
N ILE A 88 -0.29 -10.78 13.11
CA ILE A 88 -1.04 -11.63 14.03
C ILE A 88 -0.10 -11.98 15.17
N VAL A 89 -0.51 -11.68 16.40
CA VAL A 89 0.23 -11.97 17.62
C VAL A 89 -0.52 -13.03 18.41
N ALA A 90 0.11 -14.18 18.63
CA ALA A 90 -0.47 -15.21 19.51
C ALA A 90 -0.12 -14.87 20.97
N HIS A 91 -1.13 -14.58 21.78
CA HIS A 91 -0.97 -14.41 23.23
C HIS A 91 -0.95 -15.77 23.94
N SER A 92 -1.75 -16.70 23.46
CA SER A 92 -1.78 -18.08 23.93
C SER A 92 -2.10 -19.05 22.79
N ALA A 93 -2.23 -20.34 23.09
CA ALA A 93 -2.69 -21.33 22.12
C ALA A 93 -4.15 -21.11 21.67
N LEU A 94 -4.92 -20.29 22.40
CA LEU A 94 -6.35 -20.07 22.19
C LEU A 94 -6.71 -18.58 22.05
N GLU A 95 -5.73 -17.68 22.04
CA GLU A 95 -5.96 -16.24 22.09
C GLU A 95 -5.00 -15.53 21.14
N PHE A 96 -5.57 -14.76 20.21
CA PHE A 96 -4.84 -14.14 19.11
C PHE A 96 -5.26 -12.70 18.91
N ASP A 97 -4.27 -11.83 18.71
CA ASP A 97 -4.46 -10.41 18.42
C ASP A 97 -4.15 -10.17 16.95
N TRP A 98 -5.15 -9.70 16.21
CA TRP A 98 -5.07 -9.41 14.78
C TRP A 98 -5.03 -7.91 14.59
N TYR A 99 -3.97 -7.43 13.95
CA TYR A 99 -3.79 -6.01 13.64
C TYR A 99 -4.06 -5.80 12.15
N LEU A 100 -5.09 -5.01 11.84
CA LEU A 100 -5.57 -4.81 10.48
C LEU A 100 -5.20 -3.43 9.94
N ASN A 101 -4.78 -3.34 8.68
CA ASN A 101 -4.51 -2.10 7.96
C ASN A 101 -5.80 -1.49 7.37
N LEU A 102 -6.83 -1.27 8.19
CA LEU A 102 -8.09 -0.68 7.72
C LEU A 102 -8.08 0.85 7.73
N VAL A 103 -7.23 1.45 8.56
CA VAL A 103 -7.13 2.91 8.71
C VAL A 103 -5.66 3.34 8.52
N PRO A 104 -5.38 4.51 7.92
CA PRO A 104 -4.02 5.03 7.87
C PRO A 104 -3.49 5.28 9.28
N HIS A 105 -2.52 4.49 9.72
CA HIS A 105 -1.87 4.65 11.02
C HIS A 105 -0.46 5.24 10.84
N VAL A 106 -0.15 6.27 11.63
CA VAL A 106 1.15 6.96 11.57
C VAL A 106 2.24 6.20 12.36
N ALA A 107 1.84 5.30 13.27
CA ALA A 107 2.74 4.47 14.08
C ALA A 107 2.02 3.20 14.60
N ASP A 108 2.79 2.19 15.03
CA ASP A 108 2.28 0.95 15.64
C ASP A 108 1.54 1.16 16.99
N SER A 109 1.61 2.36 17.57
CA SER A 109 0.85 2.76 18.77
C SER A 109 -0.57 3.26 18.45
N GLY A 110 -0.94 3.32 17.16
CA GLY A 110 -2.23 3.84 16.70
C GLY A 110 -3.38 2.83 16.72
N PHE A 111 -3.07 1.56 16.93
CA PHE A 111 -4.04 0.47 16.91
C PHE A 111 -4.90 0.46 18.18
N LYS A 112 -6.22 0.40 18.00
CA LYS A 112 -7.17 0.24 19.10
C LYS A 112 -7.99 -1.01 18.88
N GLU A 113 -8.33 -1.70 19.98
CA GLU A 113 -9.25 -2.83 19.89
C GLU A 113 -10.59 -2.31 19.36
N VAL A 114 -10.99 -2.84 18.21
CA VAL A 114 -12.25 -2.50 17.55
C VAL A 114 -13.33 -3.47 17.98
N THR A 115 -12.99 -4.76 18.04
CA THR A 115 -13.92 -5.83 18.38
C THR A 115 -13.16 -7.09 18.73
N SER A 116 -13.86 -8.06 19.30
CA SER A 116 -13.38 -9.43 19.47
C SER A 116 -14.47 -10.43 19.12
N PHE A 117 -14.07 -11.60 18.68
CA PHE A 117 -15.00 -12.69 18.40
C PHE A 117 -14.40 -14.02 18.83
N THR A 118 -15.28 -14.99 19.06
CA THR A 118 -14.91 -16.33 19.46
C THR A 118 -15.23 -17.32 18.35
N ILE A 119 -14.25 -18.13 17.99
CA ILE A 119 -14.45 -19.27 17.09
C ILE A 119 -14.89 -20.45 17.95
N GLU A 120 -16.20 -20.68 17.96
CA GLU A 120 -16.83 -21.77 18.68
C GLU A 120 -16.68 -23.11 17.96
N TYR A 121 -16.96 -24.20 18.68
CA TYR A 121 -16.89 -25.55 18.13
C TYR A 121 -17.68 -25.71 16.84
N GLU A 122 -18.92 -25.19 16.78
CA GLU A 122 -19.80 -25.40 15.62
C GLU A 122 -19.21 -24.73 14.36
N SER A 123 -18.67 -23.51 14.50
CA SER A 123 -17.99 -22.80 13.40
C SER A 123 -16.72 -23.53 12.95
N ALA A 124 -15.90 -23.98 13.90
CA ALA A 124 -14.68 -24.72 13.60
C ALA A 124 -14.97 -26.11 12.98
N HIS A 125 -16.02 -26.79 13.45
CA HIS A 125 -16.49 -28.07 12.94
C HIS A 125 -16.95 -27.93 11.50
N SER A 126 -17.84 -26.96 11.23
CA SER A 126 -18.33 -26.66 9.88
C SER A 126 -17.19 -26.37 8.90
N TYR A 127 -16.22 -25.54 9.30
CA TYR A 127 -15.05 -25.24 8.47
C TYR A 127 -14.18 -26.47 8.16
N ARG A 128 -13.95 -27.35 9.15
CA ARG A 128 -13.18 -28.59 8.95
C ARG A 128 -13.95 -29.60 8.10
N GLU A 129 -15.25 -29.74 8.32
CA GLU A 129 -16.12 -30.62 7.54
C GLU A 129 -16.13 -30.21 6.06
N MET A 130 -16.23 -28.90 5.77
CA MET A 130 -16.10 -28.36 4.41
C MET A 130 -14.77 -28.72 3.73
N ARG A 131 -13.71 -28.94 4.52
CA ARG A 131 -12.38 -29.36 4.05
C ARG A 131 -12.17 -30.88 4.04
N GLY A 132 -13.16 -31.66 4.46
CA GLY A 132 -13.04 -33.12 4.62
C GLY A 132 -12.20 -33.54 5.83
N GLU A 133 -12.03 -32.66 6.82
CA GLU A 133 -11.29 -32.91 8.05
C GLU A 133 -12.23 -33.16 9.23
N ILE A 134 -11.80 -33.99 10.20
CA ILE A 134 -12.60 -34.31 11.38
C ILE A 134 -12.21 -33.40 12.55
N LEU A 135 -13.21 -32.85 13.25
CA LEU A 135 -13.05 -32.18 14.54
C LEU A 135 -13.88 -32.90 15.61
N ARG A 136 -13.24 -33.41 16.67
CA ARG A 136 -13.96 -34.02 17.78
C ARG A 136 -14.30 -32.97 18.83
N LYS A 137 -15.57 -32.92 19.24
CA LYS A 137 -16.09 -31.96 20.23
C LYS A 137 -15.26 -31.85 21.51
N TYR A 138 -14.87 -32.98 22.10
CA TYR A 138 -14.11 -33.00 23.35
C TYR A 138 -12.65 -32.52 23.22
N GLN A 139 -12.13 -32.43 22.00
CA GLN A 139 -10.75 -32.00 21.75
C GLN A 139 -10.64 -30.51 21.40
N TYR A 140 -11.78 -29.87 21.13
CA TYR A 140 -11.80 -28.46 20.74
C TYR A 140 -11.97 -27.56 21.96
N LYS A 141 -11.21 -26.47 21.97
CA LYS A 141 -11.39 -25.35 22.88
C LYS A 141 -11.63 -24.12 22.03
N ASN A 142 -12.54 -23.27 22.49
CA ASN A 142 -12.86 -22.03 21.80
C ASN A 142 -11.61 -21.17 21.66
N ILE A 143 -11.47 -20.56 20.48
CA ILE A 143 -10.37 -19.64 20.16
C ILE A 143 -10.95 -18.23 20.20
N VAL A 144 -10.31 -17.34 20.92
CA VAL A 144 -10.66 -15.93 21.01
C VAL A 144 -9.73 -15.13 20.10
N VAL A 145 -10.31 -14.23 19.32
CA VAL A 145 -9.58 -13.34 18.42
C VAL A 145 -9.96 -11.91 18.75
N HIS A 146 -8.96 -11.10 19.10
CA HIS A 146 -9.09 -9.66 19.28
C HIS A 146 -8.64 -8.95 18.01
N ILE A 147 -9.46 -8.03 17.52
CA ILE A 147 -9.20 -7.25 16.30
C ILE A 147 -8.82 -5.83 16.70
N TYR A 148 -7.66 -5.40 16.21
CA TYR A 148 -7.15 -4.05 16.35
C TYR A 148 -7.03 -3.38 14.98
N ALA A 149 -7.54 -2.15 14.86
CA ALA A 149 -7.44 -1.33 13.66
C ALA A 149 -7.50 0.16 14.01
#